data_AF-A0A060CFA4-F1
#
_entry.id   AF-A0A060CFA4-F1
#
_cell.length_a   1.000
_cell.length_b   1.000
_cell.length_c   1.000
_cell.angle_alpha   90.00
_cell.angle_beta   90.00
_cell.angle_gamma   90.00
#
_symmetry.space_group_name_H-M   'P 1'
#
loop_
_entity.id
_entity.type
_entity.pdbx_description
1 polymer ?
#
loop_
_entity_poly.entity_id
_entity_poly.type
_entity_poly.pdbx_seq_one_letter_code
_entity_poly.pdbx_strand_id
1 'polypeptide(L)'
;KSTVGFKEGPYMFERNGIYYLTYPWVRDKTETLAYSTSKSPMGPFEFRGLIMDESPAGCWTNHHSVIQFDGQWYLFYHHNDLSPDFDKNRSVRIDSLFFNEDGSIRKVIPTLRG
;
A
#
# COMPACT_ATOMS: atom_id res chain seq x y z
N LYS A 1 -0.59 2.54 19.53
CA LYS A 1 -0.62 3.81 18.75
C LYS A 1 0.23 3.58 17.50
N SER A 2 -0.41 3.45 16.34
CA SER A 2 0.16 2.90 15.09
C SER A 2 0.95 3.89 14.22
N THR A 3 1.21 5.10 14.72
CA THR A 3 1.91 6.16 13.97
C THR A 3 3.43 6.01 13.97
N VAL A 4 3.98 5.10 14.79
CA VAL A 4 5.41 4.81 14.78
C VAL A 4 5.75 4.19 13.43
N GLY A 5 6.45 4.94 12.57
CA GLY A 5 6.91 4.52 11.24
C GLY A 5 6.12 5.10 10.06
N PHE A 6 5.03 5.85 10.28
CA PHE A 6 4.33 6.59 9.20
C PHE A 6 5.25 7.63 8.55
N LYS A 7 5.15 7.80 7.22
CA LYS A 7 5.99 8.76 6.47
C LYS A 7 5.17 9.79 5.70
N GLU A 8 4.42 9.36 4.69
CA GLU A 8 3.79 10.26 3.72
C GLU A 8 2.53 9.62 3.10
N GLY A 9 2.04 10.19 2.00
CA GLY A 9 1.09 9.57 1.07
C GLY A 9 -0.10 8.80 1.67
N PRO A 10 -0.83 9.32 2.69
CA PRO A 10 -2.00 8.62 3.19
C PRO A 10 -3.07 8.57 2.10
N TYR A 11 -3.62 7.38 1.89
CA TYR A 11 -4.70 7.14 0.93
C TYR A 11 -5.84 6.39 1.63
N MET A 12 -7.05 6.93 1.52
CA MET A 12 -8.25 6.39 2.16
C MET A 12 -9.19 5.83 1.11
N PHE A 13 -9.76 4.66 1.38
CA PHE A 13 -10.94 4.16 0.68
C PHE A 13 -11.90 3.47 1.64
N GLU A 14 -13.16 3.33 1.22
CA GLU A 14 -14.21 2.64 1.97
C GLU A 14 -14.60 1.36 1.23
N ARG A 15 -14.82 0.28 1.98
CA ARG A 15 -15.38 -0.98 1.47
C ARG A 15 -16.21 -1.66 2.55
N ASN A 16 -17.48 -1.92 2.27
CA ASN A 16 -18.41 -2.67 3.13
C ASN A 16 -18.54 -2.11 4.57
N GLY A 17 -18.63 -0.80 4.71
CA GLY A 17 -18.69 -0.08 5.98
C GLY A 17 -17.37 -0.03 6.75
N ILE A 18 -16.24 -0.32 6.09
CA ILE A 18 -14.89 -0.26 6.68
C ILE A 18 -14.07 0.77 5.93
N TYR A 19 -13.47 1.70 6.68
CA TYR A 19 -12.55 2.70 6.17
C TYR A 19 -11.12 2.18 6.28
N TYR A 20 -10.41 2.11 5.16
CA TYR A 20 -9.03 1.64 5.05
C TYR A 20 -8.11 2.84 4.85
N LEU A 21 -7.40 3.23 5.91
CA LEU A 21 -6.33 4.21 5.82
C LEU A 21 -5.03 3.48 5.48
N THR A 22 -4.55 3.65 4.26
CA THR A 22 -3.34 3.04 3.74
C THR A 22 -2.22 4.07 3.61
N TYR A 23 -0.97 3.67 3.82
CA TYR A 23 0.15 4.61 3.84
C TYR A 23 1.51 3.92 3.71
N PRO A 24 2.51 4.59 3.13
CA PRO A 24 3.92 4.24 3.28
C PRO A 24 4.35 4.19 4.75
N TRP A 25 5.08 3.12 5.10
CA TRP A 25 5.52 2.84 6.46
C TRP A 25 6.93 2.25 6.46
N VAL A 26 7.79 2.68 7.38
CA VAL A 26 9.16 2.14 7.49
C VAL A 26 9.25 1.15 8.64
N ARG A 27 9.54 -0.11 8.28
CA ARG A 27 9.85 -1.19 9.22
C ARG A 27 11.33 -1.25 9.58
N ASP A 28 12.20 -1.06 8.58
CA ASP A 28 13.65 -1.19 8.69
C ASP A 28 14.35 -0.08 7.87
N LYS A 29 14.56 -0.31 6.57
CA LYS A 29 15.34 0.58 5.70
C LYS A 29 14.49 1.44 4.79
N THR A 30 13.75 0.83 3.88
CA THR A 30 12.94 1.52 2.86
C THR A 30 11.44 1.41 3.19
N GLU A 31 10.61 2.08 2.39
CA GLU A 31 9.17 2.10 2.61
C GLU A 31 8.51 0.77 2.20
N THR A 32 7.72 0.24 3.13
CA THR A 32 6.63 -0.73 2.90
C THR A 32 5.33 0.01 2.65
N LEU A 33 4.27 -0.71 2.27
CA LEU A 33 2.90 -0.21 2.34
C LEU A 33 2.17 -0.87 3.51
N ALA A 34 1.58 -0.08 4.39
CA ALA A 34 0.83 -0.56 5.53
C ALA A 34 -0.60 0.02 5.54
N TYR A 35 -1.44 -0.52 6.42
CA TYR A 35 -2.79 -0.01 6.58
C TYR A 35 -3.34 -0.16 7.99
N SER A 36 -4.30 0.71 8.28
CA SER A 36 -5.16 0.65 9.45
C SER A 36 -6.62 0.74 9.02
N THR A 37 -7.53 0.19 9.83
CA THR A 37 -8.98 0.22 9.55
C THR A 37 -9.77 0.91 10.64
N SER A 38 -10.90 1.51 10.28
CA SER A 38 -11.89 2.04 11.23
C SER A 38 -13.33 1.82 10.72
N LYS A 39 -14.29 1.94 11.63
CA LYS A 39 -15.73 2.03 11.31
C LYS A 39 -16.19 3.48 11.06
N SER A 40 -15.31 4.46 11.24
CA SER A 40 -15.56 5.89 10.99
C SER A 40 -14.43 6.48 10.14
N PRO A 41 -14.73 7.41 9.21
CA PRO A 41 -13.68 8.06 8.41
C PRO A 41 -12.70 8.87 9.26
N MET A 42 -13.12 9.27 10.46
CA MET A 42 -12.32 10.06 11.40
C MET A 42 -11.62 9.21 12.48
N GLY A 43 -11.73 7.87 12.39
CA GLY A 43 -11.14 6.96 13.36
C GLY A 43 -12.01 6.70 14.60
N PRO A 44 -11.46 6.04 15.63
CA PRO A 44 -10.06 5.63 15.76
C PRO A 44 -9.67 4.52 14.77
N PHE A 45 -8.41 4.54 14.32
CA PHE A 45 -7.86 3.54 13.39
C PHE A 45 -7.06 2.47 14.13
N GLU A 46 -7.30 1.22 13.76
CA GLU A 46 -6.57 0.04 14.26
C GLU A 46 -5.63 -0.50 13.18
N PHE A 47 -4.35 -0.67 13.51
CA PHE A 47 -3.34 -1.19 12.59
C PHE A 47 -3.64 -2.64 12.18
N ARG A 48 -3.51 -2.94 10.90
CA ARG A 48 -3.82 -4.28 10.34
C ARG A 48 -2.63 -4.97 9.67
N GLY A 49 -1.49 -4.31 9.55
CA GLY A 49 -0.28 -4.89 8.97
C GLY A 49 0.09 -4.30 7.62
N LEU A 50 0.83 -5.09 6.83
CA LEU A 50 1.40 -4.67 5.55
C LEU A 50 0.54 -5.11 4.37
N ILE A 51 0.39 -4.20 3.40
CA ILE A 51 -0.12 -4.48 2.06
C ILE A 51 1.01 -4.99 1.16
N MET A 52 2.21 -4.42 1.27
CA MET A 52 3.37 -4.75 0.45
C MET A 52 4.65 -4.61 1.27
N ASP A 53 5.60 -5.53 1.11
CA ASP A 53 6.93 -5.43 1.72
C ASP A 53 7.81 -4.38 0.99
N GLU A 54 9.00 -4.15 1.51
CA GLU A 54 10.01 -3.28 0.91
C GLU A 54 10.41 -3.76 -0.49
N SER A 55 10.77 -2.83 -1.38
CA SER A 55 11.33 -3.19 -2.68
C SER A 55 12.65 -3.96 -2.52
N PRO A 56 12.82 -5.13 -3.17
CA PRO A 56 14.08 -5.86 -3.16
C PRO A 56 15.20 -5.13 -3.92
N ALA A 57 14.85 -4.17 -4.79
CA ALA A 57 15.79 -3.32 -5.52
C ALA A 57 16.28 -2.12 -4.69
N GLY A 58 15.78 -1.94 -3.46
CA GLY A 58 16.18 -0.85 -2.58
C GLY A 58 15.61 0.52 -2.98
N CYS A 59 14.58 0.58 -3.84
CA CYS A 59 13.85 1.81 -4.10
C CYS A 59 13.32 2.38 -2.78
N TRP A 60 13.73 3.60 -2.43
CA TRP A 60 13.51 4.11 -1.08
C TRP A 60 12.03 4.36 -0.75
N THR A 61 11.35 5.04 -1.67
CA THR A 61 9.95 5.41 -1.50
C THR A 61 9.03 4.39 -2.13
N ASN A 62 7.84 4.22 -1.57
CA ASN A 62 6.79 3.37 -2.10
C ASN A 62 5.45 4.11 -1.98
N HIS A 63 5.10 4.92 -2.98
CA HIS A 63 3.86 5.69 -3.00
C HIS A 63 2.80 4.92 -3.79
N HIS A 64 1.54 4.99 -3.34
CA HIS A 64 0.49 4.14 -3.89
C HIS A 64 -0.89 4.79 -3.94
N SER A 65 -1.79 4.10 -4.62
CA SER A 65 -3.24 4.29 -4.54
C SER A 65 -3.96 2.95 -4.68
N VAL A 66 -5.17 2.86 -4.15
CA VAL A 66 -6.01 1.65 -4.24
C VAL A 66 -7.35 2.02 -4.86
N ILE A 67 -7.72 1.34 -5.94
CA ILE A 67 -9.00 1.59 -6.63
C ILE A 67 -9.69 0.29 -7.00
N GLN A 68 -11.01 0.34 -7.10
CA GLN A 68 -11.80 -0.72 -7.71
C GLN A 68 -12.12 -0.35 -9.15
N PHE A 69 -11.89 -1.27 -10.07
CA PHE A 69 -12.26 -1.15 -11.47
C PHE A 69 -12.84 -2.47 -11.95
N ASP A 70 -14.02 -2.42 -12.57
CA ASP A 70 -14.74 -3.59 -13.09
C ASP A 70 -14.84 -4.77 -12.11
N GLY A 71 -15.17 -4.47 -10.85
CA GLY A 71 -15.30 -5.46 -9.77
C GLY A 71 -14.00 -5.92 -9.13
N GLN A 72 -12.83 -5.68 -9.75
CA GLN A 72 -11.51 -6.04 -9.21
C GLN A 72 -10.85 -4.85 -8.51
N TRP A 73 -10.15 -5.12 -7.41
CA TRP A 73 -9.34 -4.12 -6.71
C TRP A 73 -7.90 -4.16 -7.19
N TYR A 74 -7.30 -2.99 -7.34
CA TYR A 74 -5.94 -2.84 -7.83
C TYR A 74 -5.14 -1.95 -6.90
N LEU A 75 -3.88 -2.33 -6.71
CA LEU A 75 -2.87 -1.50 -6.07
C LEU A 75 -1.99 -0.90 -7.16
N PHE A 76 -2.07 0.41 -7.33
CA PHE A 76 -1.13 1.17 -8.16
C PHE A 76 -0.02 1.68 -7.26
N TYR A 77 1.23 1.55 -7.71
CA TYR A 77 2.40 2.02 -6.98
C TYR A 77 3.51 2.36 -7.97
N HIS A 78 4.64 2.87 -7.48
CA HIS A 78 5.79 3.17 -8.33
C HIS A 78 6.96 2.20 -8.10
N HIS A 79 7.85 2.10 -9.07
CA HIS A 79 9.12 1.38 -8.95
C HIS A 79 10.20 1.98 -9.87
N ASN A 80 11.48 1.69 -9.63
CA ASN A 80 12.61 2.22 -10.41
C ASN A 80 13.16 1.23 -11.45
N ASP A 81 12.37 0.28 -11.98
CA ASP A 81 12.88 -0.75 -12.90
C ASP A 81 13.48 -0.19 -14.18
N LEU A 82 12.91 0.92 -14.67
CA LEU A 82 13.37 1.60 -15.89
C LEU A 82 14.54 2.55 -15.63
N SER A 83 14.97 2.68 -14.37
CA SER A 83 16.08 3.53 -13.93
C SER A 83 16.70 2.96 -12.65
N PRO A 84 17.32 1.76 -12.72
CA PRO A 84 17.79 1.03 -11.55
C PRO A 84 18.84 1.80 -10.73
N ASP A 85 19.63 2.66 -11.38
CA ASP A 85 20.66 3.48 -10.75
C ASP A 85 20.16 4.85 -10.26
N PHE A 86 18.87 5.15 -10.44
CA PHE A 86 18.27 6.44 -10.04
C PHE A 86 16.83 6.28 -9.53
N ASP A 87 16.69 5.96 -8.25
CA ASP A 87 15.43 5.67 -7.56
C ASP A 87 14.43 6.84 -7.47
N LYS A 88 14.82 8.04 -7.89
CA LYS A 88 13.94 9.21 -7.98
C LYS A 88 13.20 9.27 -9.32
N ASN A 89 13.76 8.67 -10.36
CA ASN A 89 13.07 8.42 -11.61
C ASN A 89 12.34 7.07 -11.46
N ARG A 90 11.02 7.09 -11.54
CA ARG A 90 10.18 5.93 -11.23
C ARG A 90 9.07 5.82 -12.26
N SER A 91 8.64 4.60 -12.50
CA SER A 91 7.53 4.25 -13.38
C SER A 91 6.41 3.60 -12.57
N VAL A 92 5.19 3.70 -13.08
CA VAL A 92 4.02 3.07 -12.45
C VAL A 92 4.07 1.54 -12.59
N ARG A 93 3.57 0.86 -11.57
CA ARG A 93 3.20 -0.54 -11.57
C ARG A 93 1.76 -0.69 -11.05
N ILE A 94 1.15 -1.81 -11.39
CA ILE A 94 -0.17 -2.20 -10.94
C ILE A 94 -0.13 -3.70 -10.63
N ASP A 95 -0.76 -4.10 -9.54
CA ASP A 95 -1.02 -5.50 -9.23
C ASP A 95 -2.44 -5.65 -8.65
N SER A 96 -3.03 -6.83 -8.84
CA SER A 96 -4.33 -7.16 -8.26
C SER A 96 -4.26 -7.21 -6.72
N LEU A 97 -5.25 -6.62 -6.06
CA LEU A 97 -5.41 -6.60 -4.61
C LEU A 97 -6.65 -7.41 -4.21
N PHE A 98 -6.53 -8.21 -3.17
CA PHE A 98 -7.61 -9.07 -2.68
C PHE A 98 -7.82 -8.88 -1.17
N PHE A 99 -9.02 -9.20 -0.72
CA PHE A 99 -9.39 -9.15 0.70
C PHE A 99 -9.71 -10.57 1.21
N ASN A 100 -9.42 -10.81 2.47
CA ASN A 100 -9.91 -11.97 3.20
C ASN A 100 -11.37 -11.75 3.64
N GLU A 101 -12.02 -12.82 4.10
CA GLU A 101 -13.41 -12.79 4.57
C GLU A 101 -13.60 -11.84 5.77
N ASP A 102 -12.59 -11.73 6.63
CA ASP A 102 -12.57 -10.82 7.78
C ASP A 102 -12.36 -9.34 7.40
N GLY A 103 -12.20 -9.05 6.11
CA GLY A 103 -11.94 -7.72 5.58
C GLY A 103 -10.47 -7.28 5.61
N SER A 104 -9.54 -8.11 6.08
CA SER A 104 -8.10 -7.82 5.97
C SER A 104 -7.63 -7.87 4.50
N ILE A 105 -6.67 -7.03 4.14
CA ILE A 105 -6.03 -7.04 2.83
C ILE A 105 -5.04 -8.21 2.77
N ARG A 106 -5.12 -9.01 1.71
CA ARG A 106 -4.09 -10.02 1.38
C ARG A 106 -2.86 -9.28 0.88
N LYS A 107 -1.70 -9.60 1.45
CA LYS A 107 -0.43 -9.00 1.04
C LYS A 107 -0.22 -9.19 -0.46
N VAL A 108 0.07 -8.11 -1.16
CA VAL A 108 0.37 -8.08 -2.59
C VAL A 108 1.82 -8.51 -2.80
N ILE A 109 2.03 -9.42 -3.75
CA ILE A 109 3.35 -9.81 -4.23
C ILE A 109 3.55 -9.12 -5.58
N PRO A 110 4.45 -8.12 -5.67
CA PRO A 110 4.73 -7.40 -6.91
C PRO A 110 5.03 -8.34 -8.08
N THR A 111 4.41 -8.11 -9.23
CA THR A 111 4.72 -8.85 -10.46
C THR A 111 5.37 -7.95 -11.53
N LEU A 112 5.84 -8.57 -12.61
CA LEU A 112 6.28 -7.87 -13.83
C LEU A 112 5.24 -7.95 -14.97
N ARG A 113 4.07 -8.53 -14.70
CA ARG A 113 3.03 -8.77 -15.72
C ARG A 113 1.62 -8.32 -15.32
N GLY A 114 1.46 -7.73 -14.13
CA GLY A 114 0.17 -7.29 -13.58
C GLY A 114 -0.62 -8.41 -12.93
#